data_AF-A0A921ZUN2-F1
#
_entry.id   AF-A0A921ZUN2-F1
#
_cell.length_a   1.000
_cell.length_b   1.000
_cell.length_c   1.000
_cell.angle_alpha   90.00
_cell.angle_beta   90.00
_cell.angle_gamma   90.00
#
_symmetry.space_group_name_H-M   'P 1'
#
loop_
_entity.id
_entity.type
_entity.pdbx_description
1 polymer ?
#
loop_
_entity_poly.entity_id
_entity_poly.type
_entity_poly.pdbx_seq_one_letter_code
_entity_poly.pdbx_strand_id
1 'polypeptide(L)'
;MQQGVIADGTVETSIEQFILVKRHARGPGLRAEWDAAAALAPCPTELKLHLKAKTLVDRLRDSWQHLVRDRATRSLTYNDEQFHVLERITVAETGRRARTLLQRAAPLARARADAIADWYKVAQTVYLQTQILDKDVSSTELKLLTLAARLQDAEHRVRDAVNDAQATVRGMRHQLANML
;
A
#
# COMPACT_ATOMS: atom_id res chain seq x y z
N MET A 1 17.93 43.72 10.38
CA MET A 1 16.97 42.78 11.00
C MET A 1 16.50 41.80 9.93
N GLN A 2 17.12 40.63 9.84
CA GLN A 2 16.56 39.46 9.14
C GLN A 2 17.01 38.25 9.98
N GLN A 3 16.16 37.84 10.91
CA GLN A 3 16.31 36.62 11.69
C GLN A 3 15.18 35.66 11.31
N GLY A 4 15.57 34.43 10.96
CA GLY A 4 14.90 33.20 11.38
C GLY A 4 13.49 32.92 10.86
N VAL A 5 13.38 32.30 9.68
CA VAL A 5 12.16 31.59 9.24
C VAL A 5 12.41 30.11 8.92
N ILE A 6 13.64 29.59 9.11
CA ILE A 6 13.99 28.22 8.66
C ILE A 6 13.66 27.13 9.72
N ALA A 7 13.31 27.49 10.96
CA ALA A 7 13.18 26.50 12.04
C ALA A 7 11.85 25.72 12.05
N ASP A 8 10.77 26.27 11.49
CA ASP A 8 9.42 25.71 11.69
C ASP A 8 9.18 24.45 10.84
N GLY A 9 9.62 24.45 9.58
CA GLY A 9 9.38 23.33 8.66
C GLY A 9 10.21 22.07 8.92
N THR A 10 11.26 22.13 9.74
CA THR A 10 12.18 21.00 9.99
C THR A 10 11.69 20.08 11.12
N VAL A 11 10.97 20.64 12.09
CA VAL A 11 10.43 19.88 13.23
C VAL A 11 9.19 19.09 12.81
N GLU A 12 8.33 19.70 12.00
CA GLU A 12 7.10 19.09 11.49
C GLU A 12 7.41 17.88 10.58
N THR A 13 8.36 18.03 9.65
CA THR A 13 8.86 16.91 8.83
C THR A 13 9.49 15.80 9.66
N SER A 14 10.22 16.12 10.73
CA SER A 14 10.84 15.11 11.62
C SER A 14 9.78 14.27 12.35
N ILE A 15 8.65 14.87 12.74
CA ILE A 15 7.55 14.15 13.40
C ILE A 15 6.84 13.23 12.41
N GLU A 16 6.55 13.72 11.19
CA GLU A 16 5.91 12.90 10.15
C GLU A 16 6.77 11.69 9.75
N GLN A 17 8.08 11.88 9.61
CA GLN A 17 9.04 10.81 9.33
C GLN A 17 9.06 9.77 10.46
N PHE A 18 9.08 10.22 11.71
CA PHE A 18 9.05 9.32 12.87
C PHE A 18 7.77 8.48 12.90
N ILE A 19 6.61 9.09 12.61
CA ILE A 19 5.33 8.39 12.55
C ILE A 19 5.33 7.36 11.40
N LEU A 20 5.82 7.73 10.22
CA LEU A 20 5.91 6.85 9.05
C LEU A 20 6.73 5.58 9.37
N VAL A 21 7.94 5.76 9.90
CA VAL A 21 8.85 4.66 10.26
C VAL A 21 8.26 3.81 11.39
N LYS A 22 7.74 4.44 12.45
CA LYS A 22 7.17 3.73 13.59
C LYS A 22 5.96 2.88 13.18
N ARG A 23 5.11 3.39 12.30
CA ARG A 23 3.87 2.72 11.89
C ARG A 23 4.10 1.67 10.80
N HIS A 24 4.89 1.99 9.78
CA HIS A 24 4.99 1.17 8.56
C HIS A 24 6.27 0.36 8.43
N ALA A 25 7.40 0.80 9.01
CA ALA A 25 8.64 0.03 8.99
C ALA A 25 8.83 -0.83 10.24
N ARG A 26 8.39 -0.34 11.41
CA ARG A 26 8.54 -1.03 12.72
C ARG A 26 7.23 -1.52 13.32
N GLY A 27 6.10 -1.13 12.73
CA GLY A 27 4.76 -1.44 13.21
C GLY A 27 4.08 -2.54 12.39
N PRO A 28 2.76 -2.73 12.59
CA PRO A 28 1.95 -3.71 11.84
C PRO A 28 1.94 -3.45 10.32
N GLY A 29 2.19 -2.20 9.93
CA GLY A 29 2.33 -1.76 8.56
C GLY A 29 1.07 -1.90 7.71
N LEU A 30 1.26 -1.66 6.41
CA LEU A 30 0.18 -1.72 5.42
C LEU A 30 -0.47 -3.11 5.36
N ARG A 31 0.29 -4.17 5.69
CA ARG A 31 -0.25 -5.53 5.65
C ARG A 31 -1.33 -5.74 6.71
N ALA A 32 -1.09 -5.33 7.95
CA ALA A 32 -2.10 -5.46 9.00
C ALA A 32 -3.34 -4.60 8.73
N GLU A 33 -3.16 -3.41 8.14
CA GLU A 33 -4.28 -2.56 7.72
C GLU A 33 -5.12 -3.23 6.64
N TRP A 34 -4.47 -3.88 5.66
CA TRP A 34 -5.16 -4.71 4.68
C TRP A 34 -5.90 -5.86 5.34
N ASP A 35 -5.24 -6.63 6.21
CA ASP A 35 -5.84 -7.80 6.84
C ASP A 35 -7.07 -7.41 7.69
N ALA A 36 -7.02 -6.25 8.37
CA ALA A 36 -8.16 -5.69 9.11
C ALA A 36 -9.32 -5.27 8.17
N ALA A 37 -9.02 -4.58 7.07
CA ALA A 37 -10.03 -4.20 6.08
C ALA A 37 -10.64 -5.43 5.38
N ALA A 38 -9.80 -6.40 5.04
CA ALA A 38 -10.18 -7.65 4.40
C ALA A 38 -11.08 -8.52 5.30
N ALA A 39 -10.89 -8.48 6.63
CA ALA A 39 -11.74 -9.17 7.59
C ALA A 39 -13.19 -8.64 7.58
N LEU A 40 -13.37 -7.34 7.34
CA LEU A 40 -14.68 -6.68 7.27
C LEU A 40 -15.37 -6.85 5.89
N ALA A 41 -14.61 -7.21 4.86
CA ALA A 41 -15.11 -7.40 3.50
C ALA A 41 -14.77 -8.82 2.98
N PRO A 42 -15.56 -9.86 3.33
CA PRO A 42 -15.29 -11.24 2.93
C PRO A 42 -15.21 -11.44 1.41
N CYS A 43 -14.26 -12.26 0.95
CA CYS A 43 -14.08 -12.51 -0.48
C CYS A 43 -15.15 -13.48 -1.03
N PRO A 44 -15.89 -13.12 -2.08
CA PRO A 44 -16.86 -14.03 -2.72
C PRO A 44 -16.25 -15.35 -3.22
N THR A 45 -14.97 -15.33 -3.61
CA THR A 45 -14.24 -16.51 -4.07
C THR A 45 -13.92 -17.48 -2.94
N GLU A 46 -13.47 -16.98 -1.78
CA GLU A 46 -13.22 -17.79 -0.58
C GLU A 46 -14.51 -18.46 -0.08
N LEU A 47 -15.63 -17.74 -0.18
CA LEU A 47 -16.96 -18.25 0.12
C LEU A 47 -17.50 -19.24 -0.94
N LYS A 48 -16.73 -19.50 -2.01
CA LYS A 48 -17.08 -20.41 -3.12
C LYS A 48 -18.43 -20.08 -3.76
N LEU A 49 -18.82 -18.80 -3.78
CA LEU A 49 -20.13 -18.40 -4.32
C LEU A 49 -20.22 -18.67 -5.83
N HIS A 50 -19.12 -18.52 -6.56
CA HIS A 50 -19.03 -18.84 -7.97
C HIS A 50 -19.28 -20.34 -8.26
N LEU A 51 -18.80 -21.25 -7.39
CA LEU A 51 -19.06 -22.68 -7.53
C LEU A 51 -20.54 -23.01 -7.30
N LYS A 52 -21.15 -22.40 -6.27
CA LYS A 52 -22.59 -22.55 -6.02
C LYS A 52 -23.43 -22.02 -7.18
N ALA A 53 -23.04 -20.88 -7.75
CA ALA A 53 -23.71 -20.30 -8.90
C ALA A 53 -23.61 -21.23 -10.11
N LYS A 54 -22.41 -21.77 -10.38
CA LYS A 54 -22.18 -22.74 -11.45
C LYS A 54 -23.12 -23.94 -11.34
N THR A 55 -23.21 -24.57 -10.17
CA THR A 55 -24.13 -25.71 -9.97
C THR A 55 -25.59 -25.36 -10.24
N LEU A 56 -26.05 -24.18 -9.81
CA LEU A 56 -27.43 -23.73 -10.06
C LEU A 56 -27.68 -23.46 -11.55
N VAL A 57 -26.70 -22.86 -12.25
CA VAL A 57 -26.78 -22.60 -13.69
C VAL A 57 -26.75 -23.89 -14.49
N ASP A 58 -25.89 -24.83 -14.12
CA ASP A 58 -25.82 -26.14 -14.76
C ASP A 58 -27.17 -26.87 -14.63
N ARG A 59 -27.77 -26.87 -13.42
CA ARG A 59 -29.11 -27.45 -13.22
C ARG A 59 -30.20 -26.75 -14.02
N LEU A 60 -30.18 -25.42 -14.09
CA LEU A 60 -31.12 -24.66 -14.92
C LEU A 60 -30.98 -25.02 -16.40
N ARG A 61 -29.74 -25.21 -16.89
CA ARG A 61 -29.47 -25.60 -18.26
C ARG A 61 -30.03 -27.00 -18.56
N ASP A 62 -29.82 -27.95 -17.65
CA ASP A 62 -30.30 -29.32 -17.83
C ASP A 62 -31.84 -29.36 -17.85
N SER A 63 -32.50 -28.71 -16.88
CA SER A 63 -33.96 -28.55 -16.86
C SER A 63 -34.50 -27.85 -18.12
N TRP A 64 -33.83 -26.80 -18.58
CA TRP A 64 -34.21 -26.10 -19.81
C TRP A 64 -34.14 -26.99 -21.04
N GLN A 65 -33.12 -27.85 -21.15
CA GLN A 65 -33.01 -28.80 -22.27
C GLN A 65 -34.19 -29.79 -22.29
N HIS A 66 -34.65 -30.26 -21.13
CA HIS A 66 -35.85 -31.10 -21.05
C HIS A 66 -37.08 -30.34 -21.54
N LEU A 67 -37.34 -29.13 -21.04
CA LEU A 67 -38.49 -28.32 -21.44
C LEU A 67 -38.50 -27.99 -22.95
N VAL A 68 -37.33 -27.75 -23.55
CA VAL A 68 -37.22 -27.50 -25.00
C VAL A 68 -37.52 -28.76 -25.81
N ARG A 69 -37.07 -29.93 -25.37
CA ARG A 69 -37.41 -31.21 -26.02
C ARG A 69 -38.91 -31.47 -25.94
N ASP A 70 -39.52 -31.28 -24.77
CA ASP A 70 -40.96 -31.46 -24.56
C ASP A 70 -41.79 -30.53 -25.45
N ARG A 71 -41.33 -29.28 -25.63
CA ARG A 71 -41.99 -28.32 -26.53
C ARG A 71 -41.93 -28.75 -28.00
N ALA A 72 -40.89 -29.48 -28.42
CA ALA A 72 -40.75 -29.95 -29.79
C ALA A 72 -41.62 -31.19 -30.08
N THR A 73 -42.04 -31.92 -29.05
CA THR A 73 -42.99 -33.04 -29.16
C THR A 73 -44.44 -32.55 -29.24
N ARG A 74 -45.22 -33.08 -30.20
CA ARG A 74 -46.62 -32.66 -30.44
C ARG A 74 -47.59 -33.09 -29.33
N SER A 75 -47.28 -34.16 -28.60
CA SER A 75 -48.05 -34.68 -27.47
C SER A 75 -47.11 -35.42 -26.52
N LEU A 76 -47.25 -35.18 -25.22
CA LEU A 76 -46.49 -35.86 -24.16
C LEU A 76 -47.31 -37.04 -23.61
N THR A 77 -46.64 -38.08 -23.12
CA THR A 77 -47.35 -39.10 -22.33
C THR A 77 -47.73 -38.51 -20.96
N TYR A 78 -48.70 -39.12 -20.26
CA TYR A 78 -49.07 -38.66 -18.91
C TYR A 78 -47.85 -38.56 -17.97
N ASN A 79 -46.89 -39.50 -18.05
CA ASN A 79 -45.68 -39.47 -17.25
C ASN A 79 -44.78 -38.28 -17.63
N ASP A 80 -44.56 -38.06 -18.93
CA ASP A 80 -43.78 -36.93 -19.41
C ASP A 80 -44.43 -35.59 -19.07
N GLU A 81 -45.76 -35.50 -19.05
CA GLU A 81 -46.49 -34.31 -18.57
C GLU A 81 -46.23 -34.05 -17.08
N GLN A 82 -46.25 -35.08 -16.24
CA GLN A 82 -45.90 -34.93 -14.82
C GLN A 82 -44.44 -34.49 -14.66
N PHE A 83 -43.52 -35.11 -15.40
CA PHE A 83 -42.11 -34.71 -15.39
C PHE A 83 -41.91 -33.28 -15.86
N HIS A 84 -42.61 -32.85 -16.92
CA HIS A 84 -42.60 -31.48 -17.42
C HIS A 84 -43.04 -30.47 -16.35
N VAL A 85 -44.10 -30.77 -15.60
CA VAL A 85 -44.56 -29.93 -14.48
C VAL A 85 -43.49 -29.85 -13.38
N LEU A 86 -42.84 -30.97 -13.03
CA LEU A 86 -41.76 -31.01 -12.05
C LEU A 86 -40.54 -30.21 -12.50
N GLU A 87 -40.18 -30.26 -13.78
CA GLU A 87 -39.09 -29.45 -14.35
C GLU A 87 -39.40 -27.96 -14.28
N ARG A 88 -40.65 -27.55 -14.54
CA ARG A 88 -41.06 -26.14 -14.38
C ARG A 88 -40.94 -25.66 -12.93
N ILE A 89 -41.34 -26.48 -11.96
CA ILE A 89 -41.16 -26.19 -10.52
C ILE A 89 -39.66 -26.09 -10.19
N THR A 90 -38.86 -27.02 -10.71
CA THR A 90 -37.41 -27.05 -10.52
C THR A 90 -36.73 -25.80 -11.06
N VAL A 91 -37.11 -25.33 -12.26
CA VAL A 91 -36.61 -24.09 -12.85
C VAL A 91 -36.98 -22.88 -11.99
N ALA A 92 -38.24 -22.78 -11.56
CA ALA A 92 -38.70 -21.67 -10.72
C ALA A 92 -37.93 -21.60 -9.38
N GLU A 93 -37.74 -22.74 -8.72
CA GLU A 93 -37.00 -22.81 -7.45
C GLU A 93 -35.50 -22.54 -7.63
N THR A 94 -34.88 -23.16 -8.63
CA THR A 94 -33.45 -22.98 -8.91
C THR A 94 -33.16 -21.53 -9.32
N GLY A 95 -34.05 -20.90 -10.08
CA GLY A 95 -33.99 -19.49 -10.44
C GLY A 95 -34.10 -18.56 -9.22
N ARG A 96 -35.01 -18.84 -8.28
CA ARG A 96 -35.09 -18.10 -7.01
C ARG A 96 -33.79 -18.20 -6.22
N ARG A 97 -33.27 -19.41 -6.04
CA ARG A 97 -31.99 -19.65 -5.33
C ARG A 97 -30.81 -18.95 -6.00
N ALA A 98 -30.73 -18.97 -7.32
CA ALA A 98 -29.68 -18.29 -8.08
C ALA A 98 -29.77 -16.76 -7.89
N ARG A 99 -30.97 -16.19 -7.92
CA ARG A 99 -31.20 -14.78 -7.65
C ARG A 99 -30.78 -14.38 -6.24
N THR A 100 -31.17 -15.15 -5.22
CA THR A 100 -30.75 -14.90 -3.83
C THR A 100 -29.24 -14.97 -3.67
N LEU A 101 -28.58 -15.93 -4.35
CA LEU A 101 -27.12 -16.04 -4.34
C LEU A 101 -26.46 -14.79 -4.95
N LEU A 102 -26.96 -14.30 -6.09
CA LEU A 102 -26.46 -13.09 -6.73
C LEU A 102 -26.68 -11.84 -5.87
N GLN A 103 -27.86 -11.69 -5.28
CA GLN A 103 -28.19 -10.59 -4.35
C GLN A 103 -27.27 -10.58 -3.13
N ARG A 104 -26.78 -11.74 -2.69
CA ARG A 104 -25.77 -11.85 -1.63
C ARG A 104 -24.36 -11.56 -2.13
N ALA A 105 -23.99 -12.04 -3.32
CA ALA A 105 -22.63 -11.94 -3.84
C ALA A 105 -22.27 -10.51 -4.27
N ALA A 106 -23.20 -9.78 -4.87
CA ALA A 106 -22.99 -8.41 -5.36
C ALA A 106 -22.48 -7.43 -4.28
N PRO A 107 -23.14 -7.28 -3.10
CA PRO A 107 -22.66 -6.37 -2.07
C PRO A 107 -21.31 -6.80 -1.48
N LEU A 108 -21.03 -8.10 -1.39
CA LEU A 108 -19.73 -8.60 -0.93
C LEU A 108 -18.60 -8.25 -1.90
N ALA A 109 -18.83 -8.43 -3.21
CA ALA A 109 -17.88 -8.03 -4.23
C ALA A 109 -17.62 -6.51 -4.20
N ARG A 110 -18.69 -5.72 -4.01
CA ARG A 110 -18.59 -4.27 -3.89
C ARG A 110 -17.79 -3.85 -2.65
N ALA A 111 -18.15 -4.37 -1.48
CA ALA A 111 -17.43 -4.09 -0.24
C ALA A 111 -15.95 -4.46 -0.33
N ARG A 112 -15.62 -5.59 -1.00
CA ARG A 112 -14.23 -5.98 -1.23
C ARG A 112 -13.50 -5.00 -2.14
N ALA A 113 -14.13 -4.55 -3.21
CA ALA A 113 -13.54 -3.57 -4.12
C ALA A 113 -13.31 -2.22 -3.43
N ASP A 114 -14.26 -1.76 -2.62
CA ASP A 114 -14.15 -0.51 -1.87
C ASP A 114 -13.01 -0.62 -0.82
N ALA A 115 -12.90 -1.74 -0.09
CA ALA A 115 -11.81 -1.99 0.85
C ALA A 115 -10.42 -1.99 0.19
N ILE A 116 -10.29 -2.57 -1.01
CA ILE A 116 -9.04 -2.52 -1.79
C ILE A 116 -8.71 -1.08 -2.20
N ALA A 117 -9.71 -0.33 -2.68
CA ALA A 117 -9.51 1.04 -3.13
C ALA A 117 -9.04 1.95 -1.98
N ASP A 118 -9.65 1.82 -0.80
CA ASP A 118 -9.28 2.62 0.36
C ASP A 118 -7.91 2.24 0.91
N TRP A 119 -7.60 0.95 0.99
CA TRP A 119 -6.26 0.49 1.35
C TRP A 119 -5.20 0.99 0.38
N TYR A 120 -5.48 0.94 -0.93
CA TYR A 120 -4.54 1.40 -1.96
C TYR A 120 -4.25 2.91 -1.85
N LYS A 121 -5.25 3.74 -1.53
CA LYS A 121 -5.03 5.18 -1.28
C LYS A 121 -4.03 5.40 -0.15
N VAL A 122 -4.17 4.67 0.97
CA VAL A 122 -3.24 4.75 2.10
C VAL A 122 -1.85 4.28 1.68
N ALA A 123 -1.77 3.14 0.99
CA ALA A 123 -0.51 2.60 0.48
C ALA A 123 0.21 3.57 -0.46
N GLN A 124 -0.52 4.25 -1.33
CA GLN A 124 0.02 5.26 -2.24
C GLN A 124 0.59 6.47 -1.48
N THR A 125 -0.11 6.96 -0.46
CA THR A 125 0.40 8.04 0.41
C THR A 125 1.69 7.62 1.11
N VAL A 126 1.73 6.44 1.71
CA VAL A 126 2.93 5.90 2.40
C VAL A 126 4.10 5.76 1.42
N TYR A 127 3.84 5.30 0.19
CA TYR A 127 4.86 5.19 -0.85
C TYR A 127 5.46 6.56 -1.20
N LEU A 128 4.62 7.57 -1.44
CA LEU A 128 5.08 8.93 -1.74
C LEU A 128 5.87 9.53 -0.57
N GLN A 129 5.38 9.38 0.66
CA GLN A 129 6.10 9.83 1.86
C GLN A 129 7.47 9.17 1.99
N THR A 130 7.59 7.89 1.63
CA THR A 130 8.87 7.16 1.62
C THR A 130 9.82 7.70 0.55
N GLN A 131 9.32 8.04 -0.65
CA GLN A 131 10.15 8.64 -1.70
C GLN A 131 10.65 10.04 -1.33
N ILE A 132 9.79 10.85 -0.70
CA ILE A 132 10.17 12.18 -0.20
C ILE A 132 11.26 12.03 0.86
N LEU A 133 11.07 11.10 1.80
CA LEU A 133 12.05 10.81 2.85
C LEU A 133 13.42 10.39 2.29
N ASP A 134 13.44 9.50 1.29
CA ASP A 134 14.68 9.05 0.65
C ASP A 134 15.46 10.21 0.02
N LYS A 135 14.73 11.13 -0.63
CA LYS A 135 15.31 12.37 -1.19
C LYS A 135 15.83 13.30 -0.09
N ASP A 136 15.11 13.44 1.02
CA ASP A 136 15.51 14.29 2.14
C ASP A 136 16.75 13.75 2.85
N VAL A 137 16.85 12.42 3.02
CA VAL A 137 18.05 11.74 3.54
C VAL A 137 19.25 12.02 2.63
N SER A 138 19.10 11.76 1.33
CA SER A 138 20.17 12.01 0.35
C SER A 138 20.65 13.47 0.35
N SER A 139 19.71 14.42 0.44
CA SER A 139 20.00 15.85 0.53
C SER A 139 20.75 16.21 1.81
N THR A 140 20.38 15.60 2.93
CA THR A 140 21.02 15.82 4.23
C THR A 140 22.42 15.22 4.27
N GLU A 141 22.61 14.03 3.74
CA GLU A 141 23.93 13.40 3.61
C GLU A 141 24.89 14.28 2.80
N LEU A 142 24.45 14.84 1.67
CA LEU A 142 25.26 15.76 0.87
C LEU A 142 25.65 17.03 1.64
N LYS A 143 24.71 17.61 2.41
CA LYS A 143 24.98 18.78 3.26
C LYS A 143 25.99 18.44 4.35
N LEU A 144 25.87 17.27 4.99
CA LEU A 144 26.80 16.80 6.01
C LEU A 144 28.21 16.60 5.45
N LEU A 145 28.34 15.98 4.27
CA LEU A 145 29.63 15.82 3.59
C LEU A 145 30.27 17.18 3.25
N THR A 146 29.47 18.12 2.77
CA THR A 146 29.95 19.49 2.47
C THR A 146 30.43 20.20 3.73
N LEU A 147 29.70 20.07 4.85
CA LEU A 147 30.10 20.64 6.13
C LEU A 147 31.37 19.98 6.68
N ALA A 148 31.49 18.66 6.57
CA ALA A 148 32.67 17.91 6.99
C ALA A 148 33.92 18.35 6.21
N ALA A 149 33.82 18.50 4.89
CA ALA A 149 34.91 19.01 4.06
C ALA A 149 35.33 20.42 4.46
N ARG A 150 34.36 21.33 4.68
CA ARG A 150 34.64 22.70 5.14
C ARG A 150 35.29 22.74 6.52
N LEU A 151 34.91 21.84 7.42
CA LEU A 151 35.53 21.73 8.75
C LEU A 151 36.98 21.24 8.62
N GLN A 152 37.23 20.21 7.81
CA GLN A 152 38.58 19.73 7.53
C GLN A 152 39.46 20.84 6.93
N ASP A 153 38.96 21.58 5.95
CA ASP A 153 39.70 22.72 5.37
C ASP A 153 40.02 23.80 6.42
N ALA A 154 39.06 24.11 7.29
CA ALA A 154 39.27 25.07 8.38
C ALA A 154 40.31 24.57 9.39
N GLU A 155 40.28 23.28 9.76
CA GLU A 155 41.27 22.66 10.64
C GLU A 155 42.68 22.70 10.05
N HIS A 156 42.84 22.40 8.75
CA HIS A 156 44.13 22.49 8.07
C HIS A 156 44.64 23.93 8.08
N ARG A 157 43.81 24.92 7.72
CA ARG A 157 44.19 26.34 7.74
C ARG A 157 44.63 26.82 9.12
N VAL A 158 43.92 26.42 10.17
CA VAL A 158 44.30 26.77 11.55
C VAL A 158 45.62 26.11 11.93
N ARG A 159 45.83 24.84 11.57
CA ARG A 159 47.08 24.13 11.84
C ARG A 159 48.27 24.79 11.14
N ASP A 160 48.11 25.16 9.88
CA ASP A 160 49.15 25.86 9.10
C ASP A 160 49.48 27.22 9.73
N ALA A 161 48.46 28.02 10.07
CA ALA A 161 48.65 29.30 10.74
C ALA A 161 49.37 29.18 12.10
N VAL A 162 49.07 28.15 12.88
CA VAL A 162 49.76 27.87 14.15
C VAL A 162 51.22 27.48 13.90
N ASN A 163 51.50 26.64 12.90
CA ASN A 163 52.87 26.24 12.55
C ASN A 163 53.70 27.45 12.10
N ASP A 164 53.13 28.31 11.26
CA ASP A 164 53.78 29.53 10.78
C ASP A 164 54.09 30.51 11.92
N ALA A 165 53.14 30.70 12.85
CA ALA A 165 53.34 31.52 14.04
C ALA A 165 54.46 30.95 14.94
N GLN A 166 54.49 29.63 15.13
CA GLN A 166 55.56 28.96 15.90
C GLN A 166 56.94 29.11 15.24
N ALA A 167 57.01 28.96 13.91
CA ALA A 167 58.25 29.16 13.16
C ALA A 167 58.76 30.59 13.30
N THR A 168 57.86 31.57 13.20
CA THR A 168 58.18 33.00 13.38
C THR A 168 58.75 33.28 14.78
N VAL A 169 58.11 32.76 15.84
CA VAL A 169 58.57 32.91 17.23
C VAL A 169 59.94 32.24 17.45
N ARG A 170 60.18 31.07 16.86
CA ARG A 170 61.49 30.39 16.93
C ARG A 170 62.58 31.22 16.23
N GLY A 171 62.29 31.76 15.06
CA GLY A 171 63.20 32.64 14.31
C GLY A 171 63.59 33.89 15.11
N MET A 172 62.61 34.56 15.70
CA MET A 172 62.85 35.72 16.58
C MET A 172 63.72 35.38 17.80
N ARG A 173 63.48 34.22 18.43
CA ARG A 173 64.31 33.73 19.54
C ARG A 173 65.76 33.48 19.14
N HIS A 174 66.00 32.87 17.97
CA HIS A 174 67.36 32.66 17.47
C HIS A 174 68.07 33.99 17.15
N GLN A 175 67.37 34.98 16.59
CA GLN A 175 67.95 36.29 16.34
C GLN A 175 68.34 37.01 17.64
N LEU A 176 67.49 36.95 18.66
CA LEU A 176 67.81 37.52 19.98
C LEU A 176 69.00 36.83 20.65
N ALA A 177 69.13 35.51 20.52
CA ALA A 177 70.26 34.76 21.06
C ALA A 177 71.60 35.06 20.36
N ASN A 178 71.59 35.49 19.10
CA ASN A 178 72.80 35.88 18.36
C ASN A 178 73.21 37.35 18.59
N MET A 179 72.36 38.16 19.25
CA MET A 179 72.62 39.57 19.55
C MET A 179 73.13 39.82 20.98
N LEU A 180 73.19 38.79 21.82
CA LEU A 180 73.73 38.79 23.19
C LEU A 180 75.06 38.04 23.22
#